data_AF-A0A1Y3BN17-F1
#
_entry.id   AF-A0A1Y3BN17-F1
#
_cell.length_a   1.000
_cell.length_b   1.000
_cell.length_c   1.000
_cell.angle_alpha   90.00
_cell.angle_beta   90.00
_cell.angle_gamma   90.00
#
_symmetry.space_group_name_H-M   'P 1'
#
loop_
_entity.id
_entity.type
_entity.pdbx_description
1 polymer ?
#
loop_
_entity_poly.entity_id
_entity_poly.type
_entity_poly.pdbx_seq_one_letter_code
_entity_poly.pdbx_strand_id
1 'polypeptide(L)'
;METTNQNNPAAMLNNQRRMQTIVDNLNKMRAEQRSLSQKLSELESEATEHRLVIDALKEADNDRNCYRLIGGILIQQTVVDVRPDLEKNFEMVCIEYC
;
A
#
# COMPACT_ATOMS: atom_id res chain seq x y z
N MET A 1 57.78 -17.68 28.67
CA MET A 1 57.13 -18.86 28.06
C MET A 1 55.65 -18.77 28.41
N GLU A 2 54.67 -18.60 27.54
CA GLU A 2 54.57 -18.30 26.11
C GLU A 2 53.35 -17.38 26.01
N THR A 3 53.50 -16.25 25.34
CA THR A 3 52.38 -15.37 24.98
C THR A 3 51.63 -16.01 23.82
N THR A 4 50.49 -16.64 24.07
CA THR A 4 49.61 -17.13 23.01
C THR A 4 49.00 -15.95 22.25
N ASN A 5 49.60 -15.69 21.09
CA ASN A 5 49.27 -14.70 20.07
C ASN A 5 47.83 -14.88 19.56
N GLN A 6 46.93 -13.95 19.91
CA GLN A 6 45.53 -13.87 19.46
C GLN A 6 45.38 -13.17 18.09
N ASN A 7 46.22 -13.48 17.10
CA ASN A 7 46.04 -12.92 15.74
C ASN A 7 45.74 -14.04 14.73
N ASN A 8 44.48 -14.50 14.71
CA ASN A 8 43.99 -15.39 13.66
C ASN A 8 43.18 -14.58 12.60
N PRO A 9 43.73 -14.32 11.40
CA PRO A 9 43.11 -13.49 10.36
C PRO A 9 41.78 -14.06 9.82
N ALA A 10 41.57 -15.38 9.94
CA ALA A 10 40.33 -16.02 9.52
C ALA A 10 39.12 -15.59 10.36
N ALA A 11 39.32 -15.34 11.66
CA ALA A 11 38.25 -14.90 12.57
C ALA A 11 37.78 -13.48 12.23
N MET A 12 38.72 -12.60 11.86
CA MET A 12 38.43 -11.22 11.47
C MET A 12 37.64 -11.16 10.15
N LEU A 13 38.04 -11.95 9.15
CA LEU A 13 37.32 -12.05 7.87
C LEU A 13 35.92 -12.65 8.03
N ASN A 14 35.72 -13.61 8.93
CA ASN A 14 34.41 -14.19 9.20
C ASN A 14 33.47 -13.18 9.88
N ASN A 15 33.98 -12.39 10.83
CA ASN A 15 33.22 -11.28 11.42
C ASN A 15 32.89 -10.19 10.39
N GLN A 16 33.82 -9.83 9.50
CA GLN A 16 33.57 -8.90 8.41
C GLN A 16 32.42 -9.38 7.50
N ARG A 17 32.42 -10.67 7.11
CA ARG A 17 31.34 -11.25 6.29
C ARG A 17 30.01 -11.26 7.01
N ARG A 18 29.97 -11.65 8.30
CA ARG A 18 28.73 -11.61 9.10
C ARG A 18 28.17 -10.20 9.20
N MET A 19 29.03 -9.20 9.42
CA MET A 19 28.60 -7.81 9.47
C MET A 19 28.05 -7.32 8.13
N GLN A 20 28.71 -7.67 7.02
CA GLN A 20 28.21 -7.36 5.69
C GLN A 20 26.82 -7.98 5.46
N THR A 21 26.64 -9.28 5.76
CA THR A 21 25.35 -9.96 5.61
C THR A 21 24.25 -9.33 6.47
N ILE A 22 24.57 -8.90 7.70
CA ILE A 22 23.59 -8.21 8.57
C ILE A 22 23.17 -6.87 7.95
N VAL A 23 24.13 -6.09 7.44
CA VAL A 23 23.85 -4.80 6.80
C VAL A 23 23.01 -5.00 5.52
N ASP A 24 23.35 -5.99 4.71
CA ASP A 24 22.61 -6.30 3.47
C ASP A 24 21.17 -6.71 3.77
N ASN A 25 20.95 -7.59 4.75
CA ASN A 25 19.62 -8.00 5.19
C ASN A 25 18.80 -6.82 5.73
N LEU A 26 19.42 -5.96 6.54
CA LEU A 26 18.77 -4.79 7.10
C LEU A 26 18.40 -3.77 6.01
N ASN A 27 19.24 -3.59 4.99
CA ASN A 27 18.93 -2.75 3.84
C ASN A 27 17.78 -3.32 3.01
N LYS A 28 17.72 -4.65 2.83
CA LYS A 28 16.59 -5.33 2.18
C LYS A 28 15.29 -5.11 2.93
N MET A 29 15.28 -5.33 4.25
CA MET A 29 14.09 -5.09 5.08
C MET A 29 13.63 -3.63 5.04
N ARG A 30 14.56 -2.67 5.02
CA ARG A 30 14.23 -1.25 4.86
C ARG A 30 13.63 -0.92 3.50
N ALA A 31 14.10 -1.59 2.43
CA ALA A 31 13.54 -1.42 1.10
C ALA A 31 12.10 -1.96 1.04
N GLU A 32 11.87 -3.15 1.60
CA GLU A 32 10.54 -3.75 1.74
C GLU A 32 9.60 -2.85 2.56
N GLN A 33 10.07 -2.34 3.70
CA GLN A 33 9.31 -1.40 4.53
C GLN A 33 8.88 -0.16 3.74
N ARG A 34 9.80 0.47 3.00
CA ARG A 34 9.46 1.65 2.18
C ARG A 34 8.44 1.32 1.10
N SER A 35 8.58 0.17 0.45
CA SER A 35 7.63 -0.27 -0.57
C SER A 35 6.23 -0.48 0.02
N LEU A 36 6.13 -1.06 1.22
CA LEU A 36 4.85 -1.23 1.92
C LEU A 36 4.26 0.11 2.33
N SER A 37 5.07 1.02 2.88
CA SER A 37 4.60 2.37 3.23
C SER A 37 4.11 3.16 2.02
N GLN A 38 4.77 3.02 0.87
CA GLN A 38 4.32 3.65 -0.37
C GLN A 38 2.98 3.07 -0.82
N LYS A 39 2.85 1.73 -0.83
CA LYS A 39 1.59 1.08 -1.22
C LYS A 39 0.43 1.44 -0.28
N LEU A 40 0.70 1.57 1.02
CA LEU A 40 -0.28 2.04 1.99
C LEU A 40 -0.76 3.45 1.66
N SER A 41 0.17 4.39 1.44
CA SER A 41 -0.19 5.77 1.10
C SER A 41 -0.97 5.89 -0.21
N GLU A 42 -0.66 5.05 -1.21
CA GLU A 42 -1.44 4.97 -2.44
C GLU A 42 -2.88 4.53 -2.17
N LEU A 43 -3.08 3.46 -1.39
CA LEU A 43 -4.40 2.93 -1.05
C LEU A 43 -5.21 3.92 -0.20
N GLU A 44 -4.56 4.62 0.74
CA GLU A 44 -5.19 5.68 1.54
C GLU A 44 -5.69 6.84 0.65
N SER A 45 -4.92 7.21 -0.38
CA SER A 45 -5.31 8.24 -1.34
C SER A 45 -6.51 7.78 -2.19
N GLU A 46 -6.45 6.57 -2.75
CA GLU A 46 -7.54 5.97 -3.53
C GLU A 46 -8.83 5.91 -2.69
N ALA A 47 -8.76 5.46 -1.43
CA ALA A 47 -9.90 5.43 -0.53
C ALA A 47 -10.46 6.84 -0.25
N THR A 48 -9.59 7.83 -0.07
CA THR A 48 -10.01 9.22 0.15
C THR A 48 -10.73 9.77 -1.08
N GLU A 49 -10.21 9.53 -2.29
CA GLU A 49 -10.85 9.93 -3.55
C GLU A 49 -12.22 9.26 -3.74
N HIS A 50 -12.32 7.97 -3.47
CA HIS A 50 -13.59 7.24 -3.51
C HIS A 50 -14.63 7.84 -2.55
N ARG A 51 -14.22 8.19 -1.33
CA ARG A 51 -15.10 8.82 -0.34
C ARG A 51 -15.59 10.19 -0.80
N LEU A 52 -14.71 11.01 -1.39
CA LEU A 52 -15.08 12.32 -1.92
C LEU A 52 -16.16 12.20 -3.01
N VAL A 53 -16.07 11.21 -3.89
CA VAL A 53 -17.08 10.95 -4.92
C VAL A 53 -18.41 10.55 -4.28
N ILE A 54 -18.40 9.66 -3.28
CA ILE A 54 -19.62 9.24 -2.58
C ILE A 54 -20.28 10.44 -1.90
N ASP A 55 -19.52 11.29 -1.21
CA ASP A 55 -20.05 12.45 -0.51
C ASP A 55 -20.63 13.49 -1.49
N ALA A 56 -19.99 13.71 -2.64
CA ALA A 56 -20.54 14.56 -3.70
C ALA A 56 -21.85 13.99 -4.29
N LEU A 57 -21.99 12.67 -4.40
CA LEU A 57 -23.21 12.01 -4.88
C LEU A 57 -24.35 11.99 -3.85
N LYS A 58 -24.07 12.19 -2.56
CA LYS A 58 -25.11 12.35 -1.53
C LYS A 58 -25.81 13.70 -1.63
N GLU A 59 -25.08 14.74 -2.04
CA GLU A 59 -25.63 16.09 -2.25
C GLU A 59 -26.31 16.25 -3.63
N ALA A 60 -26.09 15.32 -4.55
CA ALA A 60 -26.68 15.34 -5.88
C ALA A 60 -28.12 14.80 -5.90
N ASP A 61 -28.95 15.34 -6.79
CA ASP A 61 -30.31 14.85 -7.03
C ASP A 61 -30.32 13.37 -7.44
N ASN A 62 -31.22 12.59 -6.83
CA ASN A 62 -31.30 11.14 -7.06
C ASN A 62 -31.60 10.77 -8.53
N ASP A 63 -32.35 11.62 -9.25
CA ASP A 63 -32.73 11.41 -10.66
C ASP A 63 -31.67 11.92 -11.65
N ARG A 64 -30.55 12.48 -11.16
CA ARG A 64 -29.47 12.95 -12.02
C ARG A 64 -28.82 11.77 -12.73
N ASN A 65 -28.58 11.93 -14.03
CA ASN A 65 -27.87 10.94 -14.83
C ASN A 65 -26.39 10.87 -14.40
N CYS A 66 -25.93 9.65 -14.15
CA CYS A 66 -24.56 9.25 -13.91
C CYS A 66 -24.05 8.41 -15.08
N TYR A 67 -22.75 8.52 -15.37
CA TYR A 67 -22.12 7.80 -16.47
C TYR A 67 -20.91 7.03 -15.96
N ARG A 68 -20.94 5.71 -16.10
CA ARG A 68 -19.84 4.82 -15.71
C ARG A 68 -19.12 4.32 -16.95
N LEU A 69 -17.81 4.51 -16.99
CA LEU A 69 -16.96 3.97 -18.06
C LEU A 69 -16.51 2.54 -17.71
N ILE A 70 -16.83 1.57 -18.55
CA ILE A 70 -16.39 0.16 -18.39
C ILE A 70 -15.86 -0.32 -19.75
N GLY A 71 -14.58 -0.70 -19.80
CA GLY A 71 -13.97 -1.24 -21.01
C GLY A 71 -14.06 -0.33 -22.24
N GLY A 72 -14.11 0.99 -22.04
CA GLY A 72 -14.25 1.98 -23.12
C GLY A 72 -15.70 2.29 -23.50
N ILE A 73 -16.70 1.64 -22.91
CA ILE A 73 -18.13 1.92 -23.13
C ILE A 73 -18.67 2.72 -21.94
N LEU A 74 -19.42 3.78 -22.24
CA LEU A 74 -20.08 4.61 -21.24
C LEU A 74 -21.50 4.10 -20.98
N ILE A 75 -21.79 3.71 -19.74
CA ILE A 75 -23.10 3.22 -19.31
C ILE A 75 -23.82 4.33 -18.56
N GLN A 76 -25.04 4.66 -18.98
CA GLN A 76 -25.91 5.60 -18.28
C GLN A 76 -26.65 4.90 -17.15
N GLN A 77 -26.65 5.49 -15.96
CA GLN A 77 -27.39 5.08 -14.77
C GLN A 77 -27.87 6.33 -14.03
N THR A 78 -28.62 6.18 -12.94
CA THR A 78 -29.02 7.30 -12.08
C THR A 78 -28.20 7.32 -10.80
N VAL A 79 -28.21 8.45 -10.07
CA VAL A 79 -27.55 8.54 -8.75
C VAL A 79 -28.12 7.51 -7.77
N VAL A 80 -29.44 7.26 -7.80
CA VAL A 80 -30.08 6.30 -6.89
C VAL A 80 -29.59 4.86 -7.12
N ASP A 81 -29.27 4.48 -8.35
CA ASP A 81 -28.75 3.16 -8.68
C ASP A 81 -27.25 3.05 -8.38
N VAL A 82 -26.47 4.10 -8.68
CA VAL A 82 -25.00 4.09 -8.61
C VAL A 82 -24.47 4.24 -7.18
N ARG A 83 -25.09 5.11 -6.36
CA ARG A 83 -24.62 5.42 -5.01
C ARG A 83 -24.49 4.17 -4.11
N PRO A 84 -25.50 3.29 -3.98
CA PRO A 84 -25.37 2.10 -3.13
C PRO A 84 -24.30 1.13 -3.63
N ASP A 85 -24.10 1.02 -4.95
CA ASP A 85 -23.03 0.21 -5.53
C ASP A 85 -21.64 0.75 -5.15
N LEU A 86 -21.46 2.07 -5.20
CA LEU A 86 -20.21 2.72 -4.79
C LEU A 86 -19.95 2.59 -3.29
N GLU A 87 -20.97 2.75 -2.44
CA GLU A 87 -20.87 2.60 -0.99
C GLU A 87 -20.49 1.17 -0.60
N LYS A 88 -21.15 0.16 -1.20
CA LYS A 88 -20.82 -1.25 -0.97
C LYS A 88 -19.40 -1.61 -1.43
N ASN A 89 -18.98 -1.11 -2.59
CA ASN A 89 -17.64 -1.34 -3.09
C ASN A 89 -16.59 -0.68 -2.21
N PHE A 90 -16.86 0.53 -1.73
CA PHE A 90 -16.00 1.25 -0.79
C PHE A 90 -15.87 0.51 0.54
N GLU A 91 -16.99 0.05 1.11
CA GLU A 91 -16.99 -0.73 2.35
C GLU A 91 -16.17 -2.03 2.21
N MET A 92 -16.32 -2.75 1.10
CA MET A 92 -15.53 -3.96 0.82
C MET A 92 -14.02 -3.70 0.80
N VAL A 93 -13.60 -2.56 0.25
CA VAL A 93 -12.18 -2.16 0.21
C VAL A 93 -11.69 -1.68 1.59
N CYS A 94 -12.54 -1.01 2.36
CA CYS A 94 -12.17 -0.43 3.66
C CYS A 94 -12.21 -1.41 4.84
N ILE A 95 -12.98 -2.51 4.79
CA ILE A 95 -13.07 -3.48 5.91
C ILE A 95 -11.71 -4.16 6.20
N GLU A 96 -10.78 -4.24 5.24
CA GLU A 96 -9.44 -4.81 5.52
C GLU A 96 -8.51 -3.90 6.33
N TYR A 97 -8.87 -2.64 6.59
CA TYR A 97 -8.00 -1.66 7.25
C TYR A 97 -8.50 -1.14 8.60
N CYS A 98 -9.55 -1.74 9.19
CA CYS A 98 -10.00 -1.40 10.56
C CYS A 98 -10.07 -2.61 11.48
#